data_AF-A0A6L7Z3R1-F1
#
_entry.id   AF-A0A6L7Z3R1-F1
#
_cell.length_a   1.000
_cell.length_b   1.000
_cell.length_c   1.000
_cell.angle_alpha   90.00
_cell.angle_beta   90.00
_cell.angle_gamma   90.00
#
_symmetry.space_group_name_H-M   'P 1'
#
loop_
_entity.id
_entity.type
_entity.pdbx_description
1 polymer ?
#
loop_
_entity_poly.entity_id
_entity_poly.type
_entity_poly.pdbx_seq_one_letter_code
_entity_poly.pdbx_strand_id
1 'polypeptide(L)'
;MVELPPNRMHGAPRPGNGPDLSKHVGSGAFRRALVPVVVVVMVWAGARVPGAARTVPVALGLPGSGPGQVAPGIAGSENCAECHAEQYAAWAGSTHGTAGGPPGPETVIAPFGGPPIRFADAVVSPVVDGQGRYLFVVERQGRPPERFEVSGVIGQGHMVGGGTQGYASRFPDGTQRFLPFDYSKDADTWFCNTAFVGGFWVPGADRAGLRADAGWLPVTADMRLTDCGDWPPVRILGTSARFANCQNCHGSQVEVEYRPELERYETRFTTLRINCESCHGPARGHVEWARDVARAPGGTRLAALDTLGPDASLNVCFQCHALKRSLGEVPATPPAAAGDPDPA
;
A
#
# COMPACT_ATOMS: atom_id res chain seq x y z
N MET A 1 -1.06 22.97 -36.30
CA MET A 1 -2.45 22.50 -36.13
C MET A 1 -2.67 21.38 -37.12
N VAL A 2 -2.69 20.14 -36.63
CA VAL A 2 -3.03 18.95 -37.40
C VAL A 2 -4.12 18.26 -36.61
N GLU A 3 -5.34 18.21 -37.15
CA GLU A 3 -6.51 17.58 -36.56
C GLU A 3 -6.40 16.05 -36.63
N LEU A 4 -6.70 15.38 -35.51
CA LEU A 4 -6.87 13.93 -35.44
C LEU A 4 -8.35 13.56 -35.62
N PRO A 5 -8.69 12.47 -36.34
CA PRO A 5 -10.07 12.06 -36.58
C PRO A 5 -10.73 11.39 -35.37
N PRO A 6 -12.08 11.39 -35.27
CA PRO A 6 -12.81 10.88 -34.11
C PRO A 6 -12.81 9.35 -34.04
N ASN A 7 -12.62 8.83 -32.82
CA ASN A 7 -12.58 7.41 -32.52
C ASN A 7 -14.00 6.80 -32.56
N ARG A 8 -14.21 5.80 -33.42
CA ARG A 8 -15.47 5.03 -33.54
C ARG A 8 -15.65 4.13 -32.31
N MET A 9 -16.74 4.31 -31.58
CA MET A 9 -17.18 3.35 -30.56
C MET A 9 -17.65 2.05 -31.24
N HIS A 10 -17.05 0.92 -30.86
CA HIS A 10 -17.52 -0.40 -31.23
C HIS A 10 -18.76 -0.75 -30.40
N GLY A 11 -19.87 -1.05 -31.10
CA GLY A 11 -21.15 -1.43 -30.52
C GLY A 11 -21.14 -2.82 -29.87
N ALA A 12 -22.03 -2.99 -28.89
CA ALA A 12 -22.25 -4.21 -28.13
C ALA A 12 -22.65 -5.42 -29.02
N PRO A 13 -22.23 -6.65 -28.69
CA PRO A 13 -22.66 -7.84 -29.41
C PRO A 13 -24.11 -8.23 -29.08
N ARG A 14 -24.85 -8.63 -30.13
CA ARG A 14 -26.23 -9.15 -30.06
C ARG A 14 -26.28 -10.54 -29.43
N PRO A 15 -27.36 -10.92 -28.71
CA PRO A 15 -27.52 -12.26 -28.18
C PRO A 15 -27.76 -13.28 -29.30
N GLY A 16 -26.93 -14.32 -29.34
CA GLY A 16 -27.08 -15.48 -30.22
C GLY A 16 -27.97 -16.56 -29.60
N ASN A 17 -28.78 -17.20 -30.44
CA ASN A 17 -29.67 -18.31 -30.10
C ASN A 17 -28.87 -19.55 -29.65
N GLY A 18 -29.06 -19.97 -28.39
CA GLY A 18 -28.62 -21.28 -27.90
C GLY A 18 -29.63 -22.39 -28.23
N PRO A 19 -29.19 -23.67 -28.34
CA PRO A 19 -30.06 -24.76 -28.74
C PRO A 19 -31.06 -25.16 -27.65
N ASP A 20 -32.28 -25.42 -28.09
CA ASP A 20 -33.43 -25.92 -27.34
C ASP A 20 -33.17 -27.37 -26.85
N LEU A 21 -33.06 -27.55 -25.53
CA LEU A 21 -32.89 -28.84 -24.85
C LEU A 21 -34.23 -29.43 -24.36
N SER A 22 -35.36 -29.12 -25.02
CA SER A 22 -36.65 -29.77 -24.76
C SER A 22 -36.89 -30.95 -25.71
N LYS A 23 -36.14 -32.05 -25.55
CA LYS A 23 -36.48 -33.37 -26.09
C LYS A 23 -35.48 -34.40 -25.56
N HIS A 24 -35.90 -35.15 -24.53
CA HIS A 24 -35.57 -36.56 -24.24
C HIS A 24 -36.00 -36.89 -22.81
N VAL A 25 -37.31 -37.12 -22.61
CA VAL A 25 -37.80 -37.82 -21.41
C VAL A 25 -38.13 -39.25 -21.84
N GLY A 26 -37.17 -40.15 -21.65
CA GLY A 26 -37.37 -41.59 -21.72
C GLY A 26 -37.89 -42.09 -20.37
N SER A 27 -39.06 -42.73 -20.39
CA SER A 27 -39.71 -43.35 -19.23
C SER A 27 -38.94 -44.59 -18.75
N GLY A 28 -38.13 -44.43 -17.71
CA GLY A 28 -37.51 -45.53 -16.96
C GLY A 28 -38.13 -45.65 -15.56
N ALA A 29 -38.79 -46.77 -15.27
CA ALA A 29 -39.41 -47.05 -13.99
C ALA A 29 -38.36 -47.25 -12.89
N PHE A 30 -38.20 -46.28 -11.99
CA PHE A 30 -37.42 -46.44 -10.76
C PHE A 30 -38.32 -46.84 -9.59
N ARG A 31 -38.12 -48.06 -9.07
CA ARG A 31 -38.69 -48.54 -7.82
C ARG A 31 -38.21 -47.67 -6.66
N ARG A 32 -39.12 -47.00 -5.95
CA ARG A 32 -38.84 -46.24 -4.73
C ARG A 32 -38.64 -47.20 -3.56
N ALA A 33 -37.41 -47.34 -3.07
CA ALA A 33 -37.16 -47.87 -1.74
C ALA A 33 -37.27 -46.70 -0.73
N LEU A 34 -38.19 -46.80 0.22
CA LEU A 34 -38.34 -45.86 1.33
C LEU A 34 -37.24 -46.12 2.37
N VAL A 35 -36.32 -45.17 2.55
CA VAL A 35 -35.41 -45.12 3.70
C VAL A 35 -36.00 -44.13 4.70
N PRO A 36 -36.25 -44.51 5.96
CA PRO A 36 -36.77 -43.56 6.96
C PRO A 36 -35.64 -42.60 7.37
N VAL A 37 -35.85 -41.31 7.15
CA VAL A 37 -34.98 -40.25 7.68
C VAL A 37 -35.42 -39.95 9.12
N VAL A 38 -34.57 -40.31 10.08
CA VAL A 38 -34.74 -39.90 11.49
C VAL A 38 -34.27 -38.46 11.63
N VAL A 39 -35.20 -37.52 11.84
CA VAL A 39 -34.90 -36.13 12.17
C VAL A 39 -34.67 -36.04 13.68
N VAL A 40 -33.42 -35.89 14.10
CA VAL A 40 -33.07 -35.57 15.49
C VAL A 40 -33.20 -34.06 15.67
N VAL A 41 -34.26 -33.62 16.34
CA VAL A 41 -34.40 -32.22 16.79
C VAL A 41 -33.63 -32.07 18.10
N MET A 42 -32.41 -31.52 18.05
CA MET A 42 -31.72 -31.08 19.26
C MET A 42 -32.36 -29.78 19.77
N VAL A 43 -33.14 -29.88 20.84
CA VAL A 43 -33.61 -28.73 21.60
C VAL A 43 -32.43 -28.16 22.39
N TRP A 44 -31.91 -27.02 21.94
CA TRP A 44 -30.92 -26.24 22.69
C TRP A 44 -31.64 -25.50 23.83
N ALA A 45 -31.47 -26.00 25.06
CA ALA A 45 -31.86 -25.26 26.26
C ALA A 45 -30.94 -24.03 26.41
N GLY A 46 -31.45 -22.85 26.08
CA GLY A 46 -30.72 -21.59 26.17
C GLY A 46 -30.46 -21.18 27.63
N ALA A 47 -29.24 -21.41 28.12
CA ALA A 47 -28.74 -20.71 29.29
C ALA A 47 -28.37 -19.27 28.88
N ARG A 48 -29.14 -18.28 29.32
CA ARG A 48 -28.80 -16.87 29.18
C ARG A 48 -27.60 -16.56 30.08
N VAL A 49 -26.43 -16.44 29.47
CA VAL A 49 -25.26 -15.86 30.12
C VAL A 49 -25.43 -14.34 30.10
N PRO A 50 -25.39 -13.62 31.24
CA PRO A 50 -25.47 -12.17 31.24
C PRO A 50 -24.29 -11.60 30.47
N GLY A 51 -24.58 -10.74 29.48
CA GLY A 51 -23.59 -10.08 28.65
C GLY A 51 -22.75 -9.10 29.46
N ALA A 52 -21.61 -9.55 29.95
CA ALA A 52 -20.53 -8.65 30.34
C ALA A 52 -20.04 -7.96 29.06
N ALA A 53 -20.17 -6.63 29.02
CA ALA A 53 -19.62 -5.81 27.95
C ALA A 53 -18.13 -6.14 27.81
N ARG A 54 -17.75 -6.76 26.69
CA ARG A 54 -16.35 -6.97 26.35
C ARG A 54 -15.74 -5.60 26.02
N THR A 55 -15.20 -4.94 27.04
CA THR A 55 -14.29 -3.82 26.85
C THR A 55 -13.06 -4.36 26.13
N VAL A 56 -12.89 -4.02 24.86
CA VAL A 56 -11.60 -4.18 24.18
C VAL A 56 -10.65 -3.22 24.89
N PRO A 57 -9.58 -3.70 25.56
CA PRO A 57 -8.66 -2.79 26.20
C PRO A 57 -8.03 -1.92 25.10
N VAL A 58 -8.05 -0.61 25.32
CA VAL A 58 -7.21 0.34 24.60
C VAL A 58 -5.78 -0.18 24.75
N ALA A 59 -5.14 -0.50 23.62
CA ALA A 59 -3.76 -0.91 23.59
C ALA A 59 -2.90 0.25 24.10
N LEU A 60 -2.51 0.18 25.38
CA LEU A 60 -1.32 0.86 25.87
C LEU A 60 -0.17 0.39 24.99
N GLY A 61 0.45 1.34 24.29
CA GLY A 61 1.49 1.10 23.30
C GLY A 61 2.56 0.16 23.84
N LEU A 62 2.77 -0.95 23.15
CA LEU A 62 3.93 -1.80 23.37
C LEU A 62 5.19 -0.98 23.05
N PRO A 63 6.23 -0.98 23.90
CA PRO A 63 7.50 -0.35 23.60
C PRO A 63 8.18 -1.14 22.47
N GLY A 64 8.07 -0.60 21.26
CA GLY A 64 8.70 -1.12 20.04
C GLY A 64 8.40 -0.29 18.79
N SER A 65 7.85 0.91 18.96
CA SER A 65 7.41 1.81 17.89
C SER A 65 8.50 2.80 17.48
N GLY A 66 9.74 2.32 17.33
CA GLY A 66 10.76 3.05 16.59
C GLY A 66 10.61 2.80 15.09
N PRO A 67 11.13 3.68 14.21
CA PRO A 67 11.38 3.28 12.83
C PRO A 67 12.20 1.99 12.87
N GLY A 68 11.65 0.91 12.30
CA GLY A 68 12.32 -0.39 12.27
C GLY A 68 13.73 -0.23 11.71
N GLN A 69 14.69 -0.99 12.25
CA GLN A 69 16.09 -0.95 11.81
C GLN A 69 16.14 -1.00 10.28
N VAL A 70 16.81 -0.01 9.70
CA VAL A 70 17.01 0.11 8.25
C VAL A 70 17.56 -1.21 7.72
N ALA A 71 17.02 -1.69 6.60
CA ALA A 71 17.39 -2.98 6.01
C ALA A 71 18.92 -3.16 5.95
N PRO A 72 19.44 -4.39 6.16
CA PRO A 72 20.87 -4.65 6.07
C PRO A 72 21.49 -4.12 4.78
N GLY A 73 22.65 -3.46 4.87
CA GLY A 73 23.34 -2.92 3.70
C GLY A 73 22.90 -1.51 3.25
N ILE A 74 21.86 -0.95 3.85
CA ILE A 74 21.40 0.42 3.56
C ILE A 74 22.12 1.44 4.44
N ALA A 75 22.55 2.57 3.87
CA ALA A 75 23.27 3.64 4.55
C ALA A 75 22.38 4.82 4.96
N GLY A 76 21.31 5.11 4.22
CA GLY A 76 20.51 6.33 4.35
C GLY A 76 21.15 7.52 3.61
N SER A 77 20.32 8.33 2.96
CA SER A 77 20.76 9.47 2.13
C SER A 77 21.61 10.47 2.91
N GLU A 78 21.39 10.61 4.21
CA GLU A 78 22.10 11.55 5.07
C GLU A 78 23.61 11.26 5.11
N ASN A 79 24.01 9.99 4.98
CA ASN A 79 25.43 9.61 4.93
C ASN A 79 26.11 9.97 3.59
N CYS A 80 25.34 10.37 2.56
CA CYS A 80 25.88 10.79 1.28
C CYS A 80 26.29 12.27 1.27
N ALA A 81 25.67 13.10 2.12
CA ALA A 81 25.78 14.56 2.06
C ALA A 81 27.20 15.10 2.31
N GLU A 82 27.99 14.42 3.13
CA GLU A 82 29.35 14.85 3.48
C GLU A 82 30.30 14.83 2.26
N CYS A 83 30.21 13.78 1.42
CA CYS A 83 31.06 13.63 0.24
C CYS A 83 30.38 14.11 -1.05
N HIS A 84 29.05 14.08 -1.13
CA HIS A 84 28.25 14.42 -2.31
C HIS A 84 27.28 15.59 -2.02
N ALA A 85 27.82 16.70 -1.50
CA ALA A 85 27.03 17.82 -1.02
C ALA A 85 26.12 18.44 -2.11
N GLU A 86 26.65 18.62 -3.32
CA GLU A 86 25.89 19.21 -4.44
C GLU A 86 24.74 18.31 -4.88
N GLN A 87 25.00 17.01 -5.05
CA GLN A 87 23.99 16.03 -5.46
C GLN A 87 22.94 15.85 -4.37
N TYR A 88 23.35 15.83 -3.10
CA TYR A 88 22.43 15.75 -1.97
C TYR A 88 21.51 16.97 -1.93
N ALA A 89 22.04 18.19 -2.09
CA ALA A 89 21.24 19.41 -2.10
C ALA A 89 20.23 19.42 -3.26
N ALA A 90 20.66 19.02 -4.47
CA ALA A 90 19.78 18.89 -5.62
C ALA A 90 18.67 17.83 -5.40
N TRP A 91 19.03 16.68 -4.82
CA TRP A 91 18.08 15.63 -4.49
C TRP A 91 17.06 16.07 -3.42
N ALA A 92 17.52 16.70 -2.34
CA ALA A 92 16.68 17.04 -1.18
C ALA A 92 15.50 17.96 -1.55
N GLY A 93 15.69 18.87 -2.52
CA GLY A 93 14.62 19.75 -3.04
C GLY A 93 13.85 19.19 -4.24
N SER A 94 14.25 18.03 -4.77
CA SER A 94 13.59 17.40 -5.92
C SER A 94 12.27 16.74 -5.54
N THR A 95 11.42 16.43 -6.52
CA THR A 95 10.18 15.66 -6.33
C THR A 95 10.43 14.26 -5.72
N HIS A 96 11.60 13.67 -5.92
CA HIS A 96 12.01 12.42 -5.28
C HIS A 96 12.36 12.60 -3.81
N GLY A 97 13.16 13.61 -3.50
CA GLY A 97 13.57 13.95 -2.12
C GLY A 97 12.40 14.46 -1.27
N THR A 98 11.36 15.00 -1.89
CA THR A 98 10.15 15.49 -1.21
C THR A 98 8.94 14.58 -1.41
N ALA A 99 9.06 13.43 -2.08
CA ALA A 99 7.91 12.59 -2.46
C ALA A 99 6.98 12.20 -1.30
N GLY A 100 7.53 12.12 -0.08
CA GLY A 100 6.82 11.80 1.14
C GLY A 100 7.71 11.97 2.37
N GLY A 101 7.36 11.30 3.46
CA GLY A 101 8.16 11.26 4.68
C GLY A 101 7.32 11.28 5.95
N PRO A 102 7.94 11.61 7.11
CA PRO A 102 7.21 11.84 8.35
C PRO A 102 6.20 12.97 8.21
N PRO A 103 5.05 12.91 8.90
CA PRO A 103 4.09 14.00 8.92
C PRO A 103 4.65 15.21 9.66
N GLY A 104 4.39 16.40 9.13
CA GLY A 104 4.84 17.67 9.68
C GLY A 104 4.27 18.84 8.87
N PRO A 105 4.46 20.07 9.35
CA PRO A 105 3.86 21.27 8.74
C PRO A 105 4.33 21.51 7.30
N GLU A 106 5.53 21.04 6.94
CA GLU A 106 6.07 21.17 5.58
C GLU A 106 5.69 20.00 4.67
N THR A 107 5.37 18.83 5.23
CA THR A 107 5.10 17.62 4.46
C THR A 107 3.60 17.37 4.27
N VAL A 108 2.77 17.67 5.27
CA VAL A 108 1.31 17.50 5.21
C VAL A 108 0.67 18.66 4.48
N ILE A 109 -0.02 18.36 3.37
CA ILE A 109 -0.70 19.38 2.56
C ILE A 109 -2.19 19.50 2.88
N ALA A 110 -2.79 18.49 3.52
CA ALA A 110 -4.20 18.52 3.86
C ALA A 110 -4.50 19.40 5.08
N PRO A 111 -5.73 19.95 5.16
CA PRO A 111 -6.15 20.82 6.25
C PRO A 111 -6.50 20.01 7.51
N PHE A 112 -5.51 19.44 8.18
CA PHE A 112 -5.71 18.86 9.51
C PHE A 112 -6.14 19.96 10.51
N GLY A 113 -7.19 19.70 11.28
CA GLY A 113 -7.90 20.71 12.09
C GLY A 113 -9.00 21.44 11.32
N GLY A 114 -9.20 21.14 10.04
CA GLY A 114 -10.29 21.64 9.22
C GLY A 114 -11.63 20.90 9.42
N PRO A 115 -12.59 21.09 8.50
CA PRO A 115 -13.88 20.40 8.54
C PRO A 115 -13.72 18.88 8.49
N PRO A 116 -14.61 18.12 9.16
CA PRO A 116 -14.57 16.67 9.11
C PRO A 116 -15.04 16.16 7.75
N ILE A 117 -14.50 15.01 7.35
CA ILE A 117 -14.97 14.22 6.22
C ILE A 117 -16.26 13.51 6.66
N ARG A 118 -17.36 13.75 5.94
CA ARG A 118 -18.68 13.20 6.28
C ARG A 118 -19.05 12.07 5.34
N PHE A 119 -19.41 10.94 5.93
CA PHE A 119 -20.03 9.79 5.29
C PHE A 119 -21.46 9.64 5.83
N ALA A 120 -22.28 8.82 5.17
CA ALA A 120 -23.64 8.51 5.58
C ALA A 120 -23.71 7.81 6.94
N ASP A 121 -22.67 7.04 7.29
CA ASP A 121 -22.59 6.21 8.50
C ASP A 121 -21.39 6.52 9.42
N ALA A 122 -20.59 7.54 9.09
CA ALA A 122 -19.40 7.91 9.85
C ALA A 122 -19.02 9.39 9.70
N VAL A 123 -18.28 9.89 10.68
CA VAL A 123 -17.58 11.19 10.61
C VAL A 123 -16.10 10.93 10.83
N VAL A 124 -15.25 11.44 9.95
CA VAL A 124 -13.79 11.31 10.06
C VAL A 124 -13.18 12.70 10.23
N SER A 125 -12.56 12.95 11.37
CA SER A 125 -11.94 14.22 11.69
C SER A 125 -10.41 14.12 11.55
N PRO A 126 -9.79 14.76 10.54
CA PRO A 126 -8.34 14.94 10.50
C PRO A 126 -7.95 16.01 11.51
N VAL A 127 -7.15 15.66 12.52
CA VAL A 127 -6.82 16.55 13.65
C VAL A 127 -5.32 16.54 13.93
N VAL A 128 -4.82 17.66 14.43
CA VAL A 128 -3.52 17.71 15.11
C VAL A 128 -3.78 17.74 16.61
N ASP A 129 -3.22 16.80 17.37
CA ASP A 129 -3.39 16.76 18.82
C ASP A 129 -2.48 17.76 19.56
N GLY A 130 -2.63 17.85 20.88
CA GLY A 130 -1.82 18.75 21.72
C GLY A 130 -0.32 18.41 21.76
N GLN A 131 0.10 17.27 21.20
CA GLN A 131 1.50 16.87 21.06
C GLN A 131 2.04 17.10 19.65
N GLY A 132 1.25 17.71 18.75
CA GLY A 132 1.63 17.95 17.36
C GLY A 132 1.52 16.71 16.47
N ARG A 133 0.85 15.64 16.93
CA ARG A 133 0.66 14.42 16.13
C ARG A 133 -0.54 14.58 15.22
N TYR A 134 -0.44 14.05 14.01
CA TYR A 134 -1.51 14.07 13.01
C TYR A 134 -2.33 12.79 13.16
N LEU A 135 -3.66 12.91 13.27
CA LEU A 135 -4.55 11.76 13.44
C LEU A 135 -5.79 11.87 12.56
N PHE A 136 -6.30 10.72 12.13
CA PHE A 136 -7.70 10.57 11.73
C PHE A 136 -8.49 9.99 12.90
N VAL A 137 -9.52 10.72 13.35
CA VAL A 137 -10.47 10.24 14.36
C VAL A 137 -11.76 9.86 13.65
N VAL A 138 -12.12 8.57 13.70
CA VAL A 138 -13.30 8.02 13.04
C VAL A 138 -14.39 7.74 14.08
N GLU A 139 -15.52 8.42 13.93
CA GLU A 139 -16.69 8.28 14.79
C GLU A 139 -17.82 7.59 14.03
N ARG A 140 -18.39 6.55 14.63
CA ARG A 140 -19.51 5.78 14.08
C ARG A 140 -20.55 5.55 15.17
N GLN A 141 -21.82 5.55 14.78
CA GLN A 141 -22.92 5.38 15.73
C GLN A 141 -22.78 4.08 16.53
N GLY A 142 -22.89 4.18 17.85
CA GLY A 142 -22.82 3.02 18.76
C GLY A 142 -21.44 2.38 18.89
N ARG A 143 -20.36 3.04 18.42
CA ARG A 143 -18.98 2.56 18.55
C ARG A 143 -18.09 3.60 19.23
N PRO A 144 -17.10 3.18 20.03
CA PRO A 144 -16.03 4.08 20.47
C PRO A 144 -15.30 4.69 19.26
N PRO A 145 -14.83 5.94 19.35
CA PRO A 145 -14.02 6.54 18.29
C PRO A 145 -12.73 5.74 18.03
N GLU A 146 -12.45 5.46 16.76
CA GLU A 146 -11.19 4.86 16.31
C GLU A 146 -10.19 5.96 15.97
N ARG A 147 -8.92 5.78 16.35
CA ARG A 147 -7.87 6.79 16.16
C ARG A 147 -6.73 6.18 15.37
N PHE A 148 -6.38 6.79 14.25
CA PHE A 148 -5.25 6.39 13.42
C PHE A 148 -4.23 7.52 13.42
N GLU A 149 -3.13 7.33 14.16
CA GLU A 149 -2.00 8.24 14.12
C GLU A 149 -1.28 8.08 12.78
N VAL A 150 -1.17 9.18 12.04
CA VAL A 150 -0.40 9.21 10.79
C VAL A 150 1.07 9.07 11.17
N SER A 151 1.72 8.03 10.65
CA SER A 151 3.16 7.81 10.81
C SER A 151 3.94 8.07 9.52
N GLY A 152 3.25 8.30 8.40
CA GLY A 152 3.87 8.60 7.13
C GLY A 152 2.92 9.24 6.12
N VAL A 153 3.51 10.04 5.24
CA VAL A 153 2.83 10.81 4.20
C VAL A 153 3.43 10.43 2.85
N ILE A 154 2.57 10.27 1.84
CA ILE A 154 2.94 9.88 0.47
C ILE A 154 2.27 10.88 -0.49
N GLY A 155 3.00 11.44 -1.44
CA GLY A 155 2.41 12.30 -2.49
C GLY A 155 2.62 13.79 -2.24
N GLN A 156 3.87 14.22 -2.24
CA GLN A 156 4.24 15.65 -2.29
C GLN A 156 4.88 16.03 -3.64
N GLY A 157 5.42 15.05 -4.38
CA GLY A 157 6.24 15.27 -5.57
C GLY A 157 5.51 15.44 -6.92
N HIS A 158 4.27 15.90 -6.98
CA HIS A 158 3.64 16.18 -8.28
C HIS A 158 4.21 17.46 -8.89
N MET A 159 4.65 17.40 -10.15
CA MET A 159 5.52 18.40 -10.82
C MET A 159 4.95 19.82 -10.93
N VAL A 160 3.67 20.02 -10.58
CA VAL A 160 3.07 21.33 -10.31
C VAL A 160 2.15 21.19 -9.10
N GLY A 161 2.40 21.95 -8.03
CA GLY A 161 1.45 22.16 -6.92
C GLY A 161 1.37 21.08 -5.81
N GLY A 162 1.81 19.85 -6.07
CA GLY A 162 1.61 18.71 -5.16
C GLY A 162 0.12 18.37 -5.04
N GLY A 163 -0.43 17.70 -6.05
CA GLY A 163 -1.88 17.65 -6.27
C GLY A 163 -2.65 16.68 -5.39
N THR A 164 -2.04 15.59 -4.92
CA THR A 164 -2.71 14.56 -4.09
C THR A 164 -1.77 13.93 -3.07
N GLN A 165 -2.29 13.62 -1.88
CA GLN A 165 -1.53 13.06 -0.77
C GLN A 165 -2.31 11.96 -0.05
N GLY A 166 -1.67 10.83 0.13
CA GLY A 166 -2.13 9.71 0.94
C GLY A 166 -1.35 9.58 2.24
N TYR A 167 -1.89 8.80 3.16
CA TYR A 167 -1.37 8.67 4.53
C TYR A 167 -1.22 7.21 4.92
N ALA A 168 -0.29 6.95 5.82
CA ALA A 168 -0.09 5.63 6.38
C ALA A 168 0.06 5.69 7.89
N SER A 169 -0.38 4.62 8.55
CA SER A 169 -0.27 4.45 10.01
C SER A 169 0.47 3.16 10.35
N ARG A 170 1.17 3.18 11.48
CA ARG A 170 1.73 1.98 12.10
C ARG A 170 0.69 1.33 13.00
N PHE A 171 0.51 0.02 12.85
CA PHE A 171 -0.44 -0.76 13.63
C PHE A 171 0.26 -1.55 14.74
N PRO A 172 -0.44 -1.90 15.83
CA PRO A 172 0.13 -2.67 16.94
C PRO A 172 0.66 -4.05 16.56
N ASP A 173 0.19 -4.61 15.43
CA ASP A 173 0.67 -5.88 14.90
C ASP A 173 2.03 -5.77 14.19
N GLY A 174 2.63 -4.58 14.13
CA GLY A 174 3.93 -4.32 13.50
C GLY A 174 3.84 -3.90 12.04
N THR A 175 2.66 -3.90 11.43
CA THR A 175 2.49 -3.53 10.02
C THR A 175 2.33 -2.01 9.85
N GLN A 176 2.79 -1.50 8.72
CA GLN A 176 2.47 -0.15 8.25
C GLN A 176 1.36 -0.29 7.21
N ARG A 177 0.26 0.46 7.35
CA ARG A 177 -0.88 0.34 6.44
C ARG A 177 -1.31 1.68 5.88
N PHE A 178 -1.74 1.66 4.62
CA PHE A 178 -2.32 2.82 3.95
C PHE A 178 -3.70 3.14 4.56
N LEU A 179 -3.99 4.43 4.73
CA LEU A 179 -5.27 4.91 5.20
C LEU A 179 -6.19 5.27 4.02
N PRO A 180 -7.51 5.04 4.13
CA PRO A 180 -8.46 5.23 3.03
C PRO A 180 -8.91 6.69 2.84
N PHE A 181 -8.08 7.66 3.24
CA PHE A 181 -8.42 9.08 3.21
C PHE A 181 -7.32 9.83 2.49
N ASP A 182 -7.44 9.97 1.17
CA ASP A 182 -6.53 10.76 0.35
C ASP A 182 -7.05 12.19 0.25
N TYR A 183 -6.14 13.16 0.11
CA TYR A 183 -6.50 14.56 -0.05
C TYR A 183 -5.94 15.12 -1.34
N SER A 184 -6.76 15.82 -2.10
CA SER A 184 -6.34 16.59 -3.26
C SER A 184 -6.30 18.06 -2.90
N LYS A 185 -5.11 18.67 -3.02
CA LYS A 185 -4.92 20.09 -2.77
C LYS A 185 -5.54 20.96 -3.88
N ASP A 186 -5.41 20.53 -5.12
CA ASP A 186 -5.91 21.29 -6.27
C ASP A 186 -7.44 21.33 -6.30
N ALA A 187 -8.09 20.22 -5.93
CA ALA A 187 -9.55 20.13 -5.84
C ALA A 187 -10.09 20.48 -4.44
N ASP A 188 -9.22 20.78 -3.47
CA ASP A 188 -9.56 20.99 -2.05
C ASP A 188 -10.56 19.96 -1.50
N THR A 189 -10.30 18.67 -1.76
CA THR A 189 -11.25 17.61 -1.42
C THR A 189 -10.56 16.36 -0.90
N TRP A 190 -11.22 15.72 0.05
CA TRP A 190 -10.92 14.35 0.42
C TRP A 190 -11.52 13.39 -0.60
N PHE A 191 -10.79 12.33 -0.91
CA PHE A 191 -11.21 11.27 -1.82
C PHE A 191 -10.72 9.92 -1.31
N CYS A 192 -11.30 8.84 -1.81
CA CYS A 192 -10.84 7.49 -1.50
C CYS A 192 -10.97 6.57 -2.70
N ASN A 193 -10.14 5.53 -2.74
CA ASN A 193 -10.31 4.44 -3.68
C ASN A 193 -11.51 3.57 -3.26
N THR A 194 -12.39 3.25 -4.19
CA THR A 194 -13.56 2.37 -3.99
C THR A 194 -13.34 0.94 -4.48
N ALA A 195 -12.22 0.68 -5.14
CA ALA A 195 -11.84 -0.67 -5.56
C ALA A 195 -11.56 -1.50 -4.31
N PHE A 196 -12.11 -2.71 -4.23
CA PHE A 196 -11.92 -3.56 -3.06
C PHE A 196 -10.47 -4.05 -2.97
N VAL A 197 -9.77 -3.64 -1.92
CA VAL A 197 -8.33 -3.92 -1.73
C VAL A 197 -8.15 -4.99 -0.67
N GLY A 198 -8.50 -6.22 -1.02
CA GLY A 198 -8.28 -7.33 -0.12
C GLY A 198 -8.47 -8.64 -0.84
N GLY A 199 -7.43 -9.45 -0.90
CA GLY A 199 -7.57 -10.87 -1.27
C GLY A 199 -8.40 -11.70 -0.27
N PHE A 200 -9.09 -11.05 0.68
CA PHE A 200 -10.01 -11.68 1.60
C PHE A 200 -11.40 -11.75 0.97
N TRP A 201 -11.77 -12.96 0.52
CA TRP A 201 -13.15 -13.28 0.20
C TRP A 201 -14.02 -13.03 1.44
N VAL A 202 -14.97 -12.11 1.35
CA VAL A 202 -16.00 -11.92 2.38
C VAL A 202 -17.15 -12.89 2.06
N PRO A 203 -17.48 -13.85 2.95
CA PRO A 203 -18.64 -14.72 2.75
C PRO A 203 -19.91 -13.86 2.64
N GLY A 204 -20.62 -13.99 1.51
CA GLY A 204 -21.82 -13.19 1.21
C GLY A 204 -21.59 -12.01 0.27
N ALA A 205 -20.35 -11.76 -0.16
CA ALA A 205 -20.07 -10.82 -1.25
C ALA A 205 -20.40 -11.43 -2.61
N ASP A 206 -21.54 -11.06 -3.18
CA ASP A 206 -21.84 -11.38 -4.57
C ASP A 206 -20.84 -10.67 -5.50
N ARG A 207 -20.49 -11.29 -6.63
CA ARG A 207 -19.65 -10.65 -7.65
C ARG A 207 -20.39 -9.55 -8.43
N ALA A 208 -21.62 -9.22 -8.04
CA ALA A 208 -22.54 -8.38 -8.82
C ALA A 208 -23.22 -7.24 -8.03
N GLY A 209 -22.97 -7.05 -6.72
CA GLY A 209 -23.91 -6.23 -5.94
C GLY A 209 -23.52 -5.77 -4.54
N LEU A 210 -22.25 -5.77 -4.13
CA LEU A 210 -21.89 -5.13 -2.84
C LEU A 210 -21.17 -3.79 -2.95
N ARG A 211 -20.34 -3.56 -3.97
CA ARG A 211 -19.65 -2.27 -4.20
C ARG A 211 -19.33 -2.11 -5.68
N ALA A 212 -19.75 -1.02 -6.30
CA ALA A 212 -19.23 -0.67 -7.62
C ALA A 212 -17.80 -0.14 -7.43
N ASP A 213 -16.81 -0.80 -8.00
CA ASP A 213 -15.49 -0.20 -8.18
C ASP A 213 -15.65 0.96 -9.17
N ALA A 214 -15.64 2.17 -8.64
CA ALA A 214 -15.70 3.41 -9.39
C ALA A 214 -14.35 4.14 -9.37
N GLY A 215 -13.27 3.44 -9.00
CA GLY A 215 -11.95 4.03 -8.85
C GLY A 215 -11.88 5.01 -7.68
N TRP A 216 -11.20 6.13 -7.88
CA TRP A 216 -10.99 7.17 -6.88
C TRP A 216 -12.10 8.21 -6.98
N LEU A 217 -12.89 8.35 -5.93
CA LEU A 217 -14.01 9.29 -5.88
C LEU A 217 -13.83 10.30 -4.74
N PRO A 218 -14.21 11.58 -4.94
CA PRO A 218 -14.39 12.51 -3.83
C PRO A 218 -15.36 11.94 -2.80
N VAL A 219 -15.04 12.08 -1.52
CA VAL A 219 -15.91 11.62 -0.45
C VAL A 219 -17.13 12.53 -0.34
N THR A 220 -18.33 11.95 -0.33
CA THR A 220 -19.60 12.67 -0.14
C THR A 220 -20.37 12.12 1.06
N ALA A 221 -21.31 12.92 1.57
CA ALA A 221 -22.15 12.53 2.70
C ALA A 221 -23.11 11.35 2.39
N ASP A 222 -23.30 11.00 1.12
CA ASP A 222 -24.11 9.86 0.70
C ASP A 222 -23.31 8.55 0.66
N MET A 223 -21.97 8.64 0.60
CA MET A 223 -21.09 7.47 0.64
C MET A 223 -21.06 6.89 2.05
N ARG A 224 -21.04 5.57 2.18
CA ARG A 224 -20.69 4.91 3.44
C ARG A 224 -19.18 4.84 3.57
N LEU A 225 -18.67 4.85 4.80
CA LEU A 225 -17.24 4.68 5.05
C LEU A 225 -16.71 3.35 4.49
N THR A 226 -17.56 2.31 4.50
CA THR A 226 -17.22 1.01 3.92
C THR A 226 -17.22 0.99 2.39
N ASP A 227 -17.61 2.07 1.70
CA ASP A 227 -17.46 2.19 0.25
C ASP A 227 -16.01 2.53 -0.14
N CYS A 228 -15.20 3.06 0.79
CA CYS A 228 -13.76 3.16 0.60
C CYS A 228 -13.12 1.77 0.74
N GLY A 229 -12.51 1.25 -0.32
CA GLY A 229 -12.03 -0.13 -0.42
C GLY A 229 -10.84 -0.47 0.47
N ASP A 230 -10.11 0.56 0.92
CA ASP A 230 -9.06 0.46 1.94
C ASP A 230 -9.59 0.61 3.37
N TRP A 231 -10.93 0.65 3.57
CA TRP A 231 -11.56 0.69 4.90
C TRP A 231 -12.11 -0.69 5.35
N PRO A 232 -11.80 -1.14 6.59
CA PRO A 232 -10.81 -0.58 7.51
C PRO A 232 -9.39 -0.68 6.91
N PRO A 233 -8.37 0.04 7.43
CA PRO A 233 -7.01 -0.01 6.89
C PRO A 233 -6.45 -1.44 6.81
N VAL A 234 -6.49 -2.03 5.62
CA VAL A 234 -6.09 -3.43 5.35
C VAL A 234 -4.87 -3.53 4.45
N ARG A 235 -4.58 -2.49 3.66
CA ARG A 235 -3.44 -2.47 2.74
C ARG A 235 -2.14 -2.28 3.48
N ILE A 236 -1.45 -3.38 3.77
CA ILE A 236 -0.10 -3.40 4.32
C ILE A 236 0.88 -2.91 3.25
N LEU A 237 1.77 -1.99 3.63
CA LEU A 237 2.88 -1.55 2.79
C LEU A 237 4.04 -2.52 2.92
N GLY A 238 4.57 -3.00 1.80
CA GLY A 238 5.85 -3.72 1.78
C GLY A 238 6.04 -4.67 0.61
N THR A 239 7.27 -5.16 0.43
CA THR A 239 7.75 -5.88 -0.76
C THR A 239 7.18 -7.28 -0.98
N SER A 240 6.56 -7.91 0.03
CA SER A 240 5.97 -9.25 -0.12
C SER A 240 4.95 -9.28 -1.26
N ALA A 241 5.03 -10.26 -2.15
CA ALA A 241 4.10 -10.43 -3.27
C ALA A 241 2.62 -10.53 -2.82
N ARG A 242 2.37 -10.91 -1.55
CA ARG A 242 1.04 -10.94 -0.94
C ARG A 242 0.44 -9.55 -0.74
N PHE A 243 1.27 -8.55 -0.48
CA PHE A 243 0.85 -7.19 -0.10
C PHE A 243 1.31 -6.12 -1.09
N ALA A 244 2.23 -6.46 -2.00
CA ALA A 244 2.92 -5.53 -2.88
C ALA A 244 1.98 -4.59 -3.66
N ASN A 245 2.17 -3.29 -3.44
CA ASN A 245 1.33 -2.21 -3.93
C ASN A 245 2.14 -0.91 -4.21
N CYS A 246 2.58 -0.21 -3.16
CA CYS A 246 3.11 1.16 -3.23
C CYS A 246 4.59 1.25 -2.87
N GLN A 247 5.12 0.23 -2.21
CA GLN A 247 6.39 0.22 -1.48
C GLN A 247 7.64 0.48 -2.34
N ASN A 248 7.57 0.18 -3.65
CA ASN A 248 8.71 0.29 -4.55
C ASN A 248 8.75 1.63 -5.29
N CYS A 249 7.62 2.36 -5.34
CA CYS A 249 7.49 3.60 -6.12
C CYS A 249 7.24 4.83 -5.24
N HIS A 250 6.77 4.65 -4.00
CA HIS A 250 6.35 5.73 -3.10
C HIS A 250 7.05 5.66 -1.74
N GLY A 251 8.26 5.12 -1.74
CA GLY A 251 9.13 5.02 -0.59
C GLY A 251 10.36 4.22 -0.93
N SER A 252 11.30 4.16 0.00
CA SER A 252 12.58 3.50 -0.17
C SER A 252 12.76 2.36 0.82
N GLN A 253 13.06 1.18 0.27
CA GLN A 253 13.30 -0.06 1.01
C GLN A 253 12.18 -0.37 2.01
N VAL A 254 10.92 -0.19 1.56
CA VAL A 254 9.74 -0.49 2.36
C VAL A 254 9.47 -2.00 2.27
N GLU A 255 9.94 -2.73 3.27
CA GLU A 255 9.91 -4.19 3.35
C GLU A 255 8.82 -4.67 4.31
N VAL A 256 8.18 -5.79 3.96
CA VAL A 256 7.28 -6.50 4.90
C VAL A 256 7.66 -7.96 4.93
N GLU A 257 7.97 -8.45 6.12
CA GLU A 257 8.43 -9.82 6.35
C GLU A 257 7.59 -10.47 7.44
N TYR A 258 7.34 -11.77 7.30
CA TYR A 258 6.81 -12.56 8.41
C TYR A 258 7.97 -12.87 9.37
N ARG A 259 7.79 -12.52 10.65
CA ARG A 259 8.76 -12.77 11.72
C ARG A 259 8.28 -13.99 12.52
N PRO A 260 8.85 -15.19 12.30
CA PRO A 260 8.34 -16.41 12.94
C PRO A 260 8.40 -16.34 14.46
N GLU A 261 9.41 -15.67 15.02
CA GLU A 261 9.61 -15.53 16.47
C GLU A 261 8.52 -14.68 17.13
N LEU A 262 7.85 -13.84 16.34
CA LEU A 262 6.82 -12.90 16.76
C LEU A 262 5.43 -13.29 16.25
N GLU A 263 5.35 -14.38 15.46
CA GLU A 263 4.16 -14.88 14.77
C GLU A 263 3.35 -13.81 14.03
N ARG A 264 4.04 -12.81 13.46
CA ARG A 264 3.40 -11.66 12.80
C ARG A 264 4.20 -11.10 11.64
N TYR A 265 3.53 -10.33 10.80
CA TYR A 265 4.21 -9.51 9.79
C TYR A 265 4.73 -8.22 10.41
N GLU A 266 5.90 -7.78 9.99
CA GLU A 266 6.48 -6.50 10.40
C GLU A 266 6.84 -5.69 9.16
N THR A 267 6.41 -4.42 9.10
CA THR A 267 6.83 -3.48 8.06
C THR A 267 7.98 -2.62 8.55
N ARG A 268 9.06 -2.58 7.76
CA ARG A 268 10.25 -1.74 7.96
C ARG A 268 10.47 -0.88 6.71
N PHE A 269 10.99 0.32 6.88
CA PHE A 269 11.35 1.18 5.76
C PHE A 269 12.38 2.21 6.17
N THR A 270 13.20 2.67 5.21
CA THR A 270 14.16 3.75 5.42
C THR A 270 13.43 5.09 5.48
N THR A 271 12.62 5.37 4.45
CA THR A 271 11.88 6.62 4.30
C THR A 271 10.75 6.44 3.29
N LEU A 272 9.76 7.34 3.30
CA LEU A 272 8.72 7.46 2.26
C LEU A 272 9.11 8.46 1.17
N ARG A 273 10.35 8.99 1.22
CA ARG A 273 11.00 9.67 0.09
C ARG A 273 11.57 8.61 -0.87
N ILE A 274 11.94 9.03 -2.08
CA ILE A 274 12.76 8.23 -2.98
C ILE A 274 14.23 8.63 -2.74
N ASN A 275 14.94 7.80 -1.97
CA ASN A 275 16.30 8.05 -1.49
C ASN A 275 17.39 7.74 -2.52
N CYS A 276 18.65 8.06 -2.20
CA CYS A 276 19.79 7.82 -3.10
C CYS A 276 19.90 6.33 -3.48
N GLU A 277 19.69 5.46 -2.51
CA GLU A 277 19.84 4.01 -2.64
C GLU A 277 18.70 3.35 -3.43
N SER A 278 17.61 4.08 -3.71
CA SER A 278 16.58 3.65 -4.68
C SER A 278 17.08 3.64 -6.12
N CYS A 279 18.11 4.41 -6.46
CA CYS A 279 18.72 4.42 -7.79
C CYS A 279 20.12 3.79 -7.78
N HIS A 280 20.91 4.04 -6.75
CA HIS A 280 22.29 3.57 -6.65
C HIS A 280 22.43 2.18 -6.02
N GLY A 281 21.37 1.64 -5.43
CA GLY A 281 21.40 0.40 -4.66
C GLY A 281 21.99 0.56 -3.25
N PRO A 282 22.11 -0.54 -2.48
CA PRO A 282 22.60 -0.53 -1.11
C PRO A 282 24.02 0.01 -0.98
N ALA A 283 24.21 1.07 -0.20
CA ALA A 283 25.43 1.87 -0.17
C ALA A 283 26.28 1.71 1.10
N ARG A 284 25.89 0.86 2.07
CA ARG A 284 26.63 0.76 3.35
C ARG A 284 28.10 0.40 3.16
N GLY A 285 28.39 -0.62 2.35
CA GLY A 285 29.77 -1.01 2.06
C GLY A 285 30.56 0.09 1.33
N HIS A 286 29.90 0.89 0.49
CA HIS A 286 30.51 2.03 -0.17
C HIS A 286 30.87 3.14 0.81
N VAL A 287 29.96 3.50 1.72
CA VAL A 287 30.20 4.53 2.75
C VAL A 287 31.30 4.09 3.72
N GLU A 288 31.29 2.84 4.18
CA GLU A 288 32.32 2.28 5.06
C GLU A 288 33.70 2.31 4.40
N TRP A 289 33.78 1.93 3.12
CA TRP A 289 35.00 1.99 2.34
C TRP A 289 35.50 3.43 2.13
N ALA A 290 34.60 4.34 1.73
CA ALA A 290 34.97 5.72 1.42
C ALA A 290 35.51 6.48 2.64
N ARG A 291 35.05 6.13 3.84
CA ARG A 291 35.52 6.72 5.11
C ARG A 291 36.91 6.24 5.53
N ASP A 292 37.32 5.02 5.17
CA ASP A 292 38.62 4.45 5.54
C ASP A 292 39.16 3.54 4.42
N VAL A 293 39.51 4.17 3.29
CA VAL A 293 39.97 3.49 2.06
C VAL A 293 41.18 2.60 2.31
N ALA A 294 42.04 2.97 3.27
CA ALA A 294 43.24 2.22 3.64
C ALA A 294 42.92 0.91 4.38
N ARG A 295 41.83 0.85 5.15
CA ARG A 295 41.40 -0.36 5.87
C ARG A 295 40.50 -1.30 5.07
N ALA A 296 39.91 -0.83 3.96
CA ALA A 296 39.05 -1.64 3.11
C ALA A 296 39.55 -1.71 1.64
N PRO A 297 40.78 -2.17 1.37
CA PRO A 297 41.26 -2.36 0.00
C PRO A 297 40.39 -3.43 -0.70
N GLY A 298 39.57 -2.99 -1.67
CA GLY A 298 38.57 -3.83 -2.35
C GLY A 298 37.10 -3.52 -2.02
N GLY A 299 36.84 -2.43 -1.29
CA GLY A 299 35.48 -2.04 -0.91
C GLY A 299 34.49 -1.88 -2.07
N THR A 300 33.21 -2.09 -1.77
CA THR A 300 32.12 -2.06 -2.75
C THR A 300 31.99 -0.68 -3.38
N ARG A 301 32.30 -0.58 -4.67
CA ARG A 301 32.00 0.64 -5.46
C ARG A 301 30.55 0.59 -5.93
N LEU A 302 29.88 1.72 -5.86
CA LEU A 302 28.60 1.91 -6.55
C LEU A 302 28.86 2.31 -7.99
N ALA A 303 28.07 1.77 -8.92
CA ALA A 303 28.12 2.25 -10.30
C ALA A 303 27.64 3.70 -10.36
N ALA A 304 28.42 4.56 -11.01
CA ALA A 304 28.00 5.93 -11.29
C ALA A 304 26.96 5.88 -12.41
N LEU A 305 25.79 6.51 -12.19
CA LEU A 305 24.64 6.38 -13.10
C LEU A 305 24.92 6.97 -14.49
N ASP A 306 25.83 7.93 -14.60
CA ASP A 306 26.29 8.56 -15.84
C ASP A 306 27.17 7.64 -16.71
N THR A 307 27.69 6.56 -16.13
CA THR A 307 28.47 5.55 -16.87
C THR A 307 27.61 4.44 -17.47
N LEU A 308 26.30 4.42 -17.16
CA LEU A 308 25.39 3.39 -17.64
C LEU A 308 25.09 3.57 -19.13
N GLY A 309 25.06 2.46 -19.86
CA GLY A 309 24.49 2.43 -21.21
C GLY A 309 22.98 2.75 -21.20
N PRO A 310 22.39 3.09 -22.36
CA PRO A 310 21.01 3.56 -22.44
C PRO A 310 19.99 2.64 -21.75
N ASP A 311 20.05 1.33 -22.00
CA ASP A 311 19.11 0.36 -21.42
C ASP A 311 19.27 0.25 -19.90
N ALA A 312 20.51 0.26 -19.40
CA ALA A 312 20.76 0.21 -17.96
C ALA A 312 20.27 1.49 -17.27
N SER A 313 20.48 2.66 -17.87
CA SER A 313 19.94 3.93 -17.36
C SER A 313 18.42 3.94 -17.33
N LEU A 314 17.75 3.48 -18.39
CA LEU A 314 16.28 3.40 -18.44
C LEU A 314 15.75 2.42 -17.41
N ASN A 315 16.42 1.29 -17.22
CA ASN A 315 16.00 0.27 -16.26
C ASN A 315 16.02 0.77 -14.81
N VAL A 316 16.92 1.69 -14.44
CA VAL A 316 16.88 2.37 -13.12
C VAL A 316 15.56 3.13 -12.95
N CYS A 317 15.14 3.90 -13.95
CA CYS A 317 13.90 4.68 -13.90
C CYS A 317 12.65 3.79 -13.94
N PHE A 318 12.68 2.76 -14.79
CA PHE A 318 11.58 1.81 -14.93
C PHE A 318 11.37 1.00 -13.68
N GLN A 319 12.26 1.02 -12.67
CA GLN A 319 11.97 0.49 -11.34
C GLN A 319 10.63 0.98 -10.79
N CYS A 320 10.32 2.26 -11.02
CA CYS A 320 9.11 2.93 -10.53
C CYS A 320 8.18 3.43 -11.65
N HIS A 321 8.74 3.99 -12.73
CA HIS A 321 7.98 4.61 -13.83
C HIS A 321 7.51 3.61 -14.88
N ALA A 322 6.98 2.47 -14.42
CA ALA A 322 6.35 1.45 -15.25
C ALA A 322 5.22 0.80 -14.47
N LEU A 323 4.15 0.40 -15.16
CA LEU A 323 3.12 -0.44 -14.57
C LEU A 323 3.70 -1.84 -14.40
N LYS A 324 3.84 -2.28 -13.13
CA LYS A 324 4.44 -3.56 -12.80
C LYS A 324 3.49 -4.44 -12.03
N ARG A 325 3.58 -5.74 -12.33
CA ARG A 325 3.09 -6.80 -11.47
C ARG A 325 4.30 -7.53 -10.91
N SER A 326 4.36 -7.71 -9.60
CA SER A 326 5.33 -8.64 -9.01
C SER A 326 5.01 -10.05 -9.52
N LEU A 327 6.00 -10.71 -10.11
CA LEU A 327 5.83 -12.05 -10.70
C LEU A 327 5.92 -13.18 -9.65
N GLY A 328 5.88 -12.84 -8.35
CA GLY A 328 6.17 -13.75 -7.24
C GLY A 328 7.65 -13.68 -6.83
N GLU A 329 8.02 -14.31 -5.70
CA GLU A 329 9.43 -14.47 -5.31
C GLU A 329 10.15 -15.35 -6.34
N VAL A 330 10.81 -14.71 -7.30
CA VAL A 330 11.90 -15.34 -8.04
C VAL A 330 13.15 -15.08 -7.20
N PRO A 331 13.89 -16.11 -6.74
CA PRO A 331 15.16 -15.91 -6.07
C PRO A 331 16.02 -14.97 -6.92
N ALA A 332 16.57 -13.92 -6.32
CA ALA A 332 17.46 -13.01 -7.02
C ALA A 332 18.69 -13.80 -7.48
N THR A 333 18.71 -14.24 -8.73
CA THR A 333 19.97 -14.60 -9.39
C THR A 333 20.70 -13.27 -9.62
N PRO A 334 21.88 -13.06 -9.01
CA PRO A 334 22.67 -11.88 -9.32
C PRO A 334 22.94 -11.85 -10.83
N PRO A 335 22.99 -10.66 -11.46
CA PRO A 335 23.41 -10.57 -12.85
C PRO A 335 24.77 -11.25 -12.98
N ALA A 336 24.86 -12.21 -13.92
CA ALA A 336 26.13 -12.85 -14.22
C ALA A 336 27.17 -11.75 -14.49
N ALA A 337 28.28 -11.80 -13.76
CA ALA A 337 29.43 -10.96 -14.07
C ALA A 337 29.70 -11.10 -15.57
N ALA A 338 29.76 -9.98 -16.28
CA ALA A 338 30.17 -9.96 -17.67
C ALA A 338 31.51 -10.71 -17.73
N GLY A 339 31.50 -11.88 -18.39
CA GLY A 339 32.65 -12.76 -18.44
C GLY A 339 33.85 -12.02 -19.03
N ASP A 340 35.01 -12.26 -18.44
CA ASP A 340 36.29 -11.88 -19.02
C ASP A 340 36.36 -12.31 -20.50
N PRO A 341 36.95 -11.48 -21.37
CA PRO A 341 37.19 -11.89 -22.75
C PRO A 341 38.16 -13.07 -22.75
N ASP A 342 37.73 -14.14 -23.41
CA ASP A 342 38.45 -15.39 -23.61
C ASP A 342 39.91 -15.12 -24.08
N PRO A 343 40.95 -15.64 -23.42
CA PRO A 343 42.30 -15.58 -23.95
C PRO A 343 42.43 -16.56 -25.13
N ALA A 344 43.06 -16.06 -26.19
CA ALA A 344 43.29 -16.71 -27.49
C ALA A 344 43.85 -18.13 -27.45
#